data_AF-A0A382QWZ4-F1
#
_entry.id   AF-A0A382QWZ4-F1
#
_cell.length_a   1.000
_cell.length_b   1.000
_cell.length_c   1.000
_cell.angle_alpha   90.00
_cell.angle_beta   90.00
_cell.angle_gamma   90.00
#
_symmetry.space_group_name_H-M   'P 1'
#
loop_
_entity.id
_entity.type
_entity.pdbx_description
1 polymer ?
#
loop_
_entity_poly.entity_id
_entity_poly.type
_entity_poly.pdbx_seq_one_letter_code
_entity_poly.pdbx_strand_id
1 'polypeptide(L)' 'SDKLNPYIVLGCSSNDDFATIRKKYLKLSKEHHPDVLMNKGVPQEVIEESKKKMRAINSAFDQIEKMKS' A
#
# COMPACT_ATOMS: atom_id res chain seq x y z
N SER A 1 18.56 -2.85 6.98
CA SER A 1 17.54 -3.80 6.50
C SER A 1 16.24 -3.03 6.38
N ASP A 2 16.20 -2.08 5.46
CA ASP A 2 15.13 -1.06 5.37
C ASP A 2 13.97 -1.53 4.47
N LYS A 3 14.06 -2.76 3.95
CA LYS A 3 13.15 -3.34 2.96
C LYS A 3 11.74 -3.63 3.47
N LEU A 4 11.44 -3.39 4.75
CA LEU A 4 10.14 -3.73 5.35
C LEU A 4 9.59 -2.67 6.30
N ASN A 5 10.12 -1.43 6.34
CA ASN A 5 9.52 -0.42 7.20
C ASN A 5 8.11 -0.07 6.66
N PRO A 6 7.04 -0.37 7.41
CA PRO A 6 5.68 -0.19 6.91
C PRO A 6 5.35 1.28 6.65
N TYR A 7 5.99 2.20 7.37
CA TYR A 7 5.83 3.63 7.16
C TYR A 7 6.43 4.06 5.82
N ILE A 8 7.59 3.51 5.44
CA ILE A 8 8.21 3.76 4.12
C ILE A 8 7.33 3.18 3.01
N VAL A 9 6.79 1.97 3.18
CA VAL A 9 5.92 1.31 2.20
C VAL A 9 4.64 2.12 1.94
N LEU A 10 4.06 2.72 2.98
CA LEU A 10 2.88 3.58 2.86
C LEU A 10 3.19 5.05 2.53
N GLY A 11 4.46 5.43 2.39
CA GLY A 11 4.87 6.83 2.20
C GLY A 11 4.43 7.74 3.36
N CYS A 12 4.41 7.20 4.58
CA CYS A 12 4.04 7.90 5.80
C CYS A 12 5.17 7.97 6.81
N SER A 13 4.96 8.80 7.83
CA SER A 13 5.86 8.90 8.99
C SER A 13 5.31 8.07 10.14
N SER A 14 6.19 7.55 11.00
CA SER A 14 5.79 6.94 12.27
C SER A 14 5.07 7.91 13.22
N ASN A 15 5.30 9.20 13.01
CA ASN A 15 4.67 10.29 13.75
C ASN A 15 3.33 10.73 13.15
N ASP A 16 2.95 10.23 11.96
CA ASP A 16 1.62 10.50 11.39
C ASP A 16 0.54 9.87 12.30
N ASP A 17 -0.61 10.53 12.39
CA ASP A 17 -1.77 9.97 13.08
C ASP A 17 -2.40 8.84 12.26
N PHE A 18 -3.13 7.93 12.93
CA PHE A 18 -3.70 6.77 12.26
C PHE A 18 -4.67 7.16 11.14
N ALA A 19 -5.37 8.30 11.28
CA ALA A 19 -6.26 8.83 10.24
C ALA A 19 -5.49 9.22 8.96
N THR A 20 -4.33 9.88 9.08
CA THR A 20 -3.47 10.20 7.93
C THR A 20 -2.89 8.95 7.30
N ILE A 21 -2.44 7.98 8.10
CA ILE A 21 -1.91 6.71 7.61
C ILE A 21 -2.99 5.95 6.83
N ARG A 22 -4.22 5.87 7.36
CA ARG A 22 -5.35 5.25 6.66
C ARG A 22 -5.70 5.95 5.36
N LYS A 23 -5.65 7.29 5.31
CA LYS A 23 -5.87 8.06 4.06
C LYS A 23 -4.81 7.70 3.01
N LYS A 24 -3.53 7.63 3.39
CA LYS A 24 -2.43 7.24 2.50
C LYS A 24 -2.58 5.81 1.99
N TYR A 25 -2.93 4.88 2.88
CA TYR A 25 -3.27 3.50 2.52
C TYR A 25 -4.37 3.42 1.45
N LEU A 26 -5.50 4.10 1.67
CA LEU A 26 -6.62 4.11 0.71
C LEU A 26 -6.23 4.72 -0.64
N LYS A 27 -5.39 5.76 -0.64
CA LYS A 27 -4.89 6.37 -1.87
C LYS A 27 -4.02 5.38 -2.66
N LEU A 28 -3.02 4.77 -2.01
CA LEU A 28 -2.13 3.80 -2.63
C LEU A 28 -2.87 2.55 -3.12
N SER A 29 -3.86 2.07 -2.36
CA SER A 29 -4.70 0.95 -2.76
C SER A 29 -5.49 1.25 -4.04
N LYS A 30 -6.06 2.45 -4.17
CA LYS A 30 -6.74 2.87 -5.41
C LYS A 30 -5.78 3.02 -6.59
N GLU A 31 -4.60 3.58 -6.37
CA GLU A 31 -3.60 3.80 -7.42
C GLU A 31 -3.03 2.49 -7.97
N HIS A 32 -2.85 1.49 -7.11
CA HIS A 32 -2.29 0.18 -7.47
C HIS A 32 -3.35 -0.93 -7.60
N HIS A 33 -4.64 -0.58 -7.64
CA HIS A 33 -5.69 -1.59 -7.70
C HIS A 33 -5.61 -2.36 -9.03
N PRO A 34 -5.51 -3.70 -9.00
CA PRO A 34 -5.44 -4.50 -10.21
C PRO A 34 -6.64 -4.26 -11.13
N ASP A 35 -7.84 -4.07 -10.58
CA ASP A 35 -9.05 -3.78 -11.37
C ASP A 35 -8.97 -2.44 -12.12
N VAL A 36 -8.41 -1.39 -11.50
CA VAL A 36 -8.22 -0.08 -12.16
C VAL A 36 -7.25 -0.20 -13.33
N LEU A 37 -6.23 -1.04 -13.17
CA LEU A 37 -5.22 -1.29 -14.19
C LEU A 37 -5.73 -2.20 -15.30
N MET A 38 -6.51 -3.23 -14.95
CA MET A 38 -7.17 -4.11 -15.90
C MET A 38 -8.14 -3.33 -16.78
N ASN A 39 -8.91 -2.40 -16.20
CA ASN A 39 -9.80 -1.50 -16.95
C ASN A 39 -9.05 -0.57 -17.91
N LYS A 40 -7.77 -0.26 -17.63
CA LYS A 40 -6.91 0.52 -18.52
C LYS A 40 -6.24 -0.30 -19.62
N GLY A 41 -6.50 -1.61 -19.67
CA GLY A 41 -5.92 -2.52 -20.67
C GLY A 41 -4.40 -2.68 -20.52
N VAL A 42 -3.85 -2.50 -19.31
CA VAL A 42 -2.40 -2.68 -19.11
C VAL A 42 -2.02 -4.16 -19.22
N PRO A 43 -0.77 -4.47 -19.60
CA PRO A 43 -0.29 -5.85 -19.70
C PRO A 43 -0.40 -6.64 -18.39
N GLN A 44 -0.55 -7.96 -18.50
CA GLN A 44 -0.62 -8.88 -17.35
C GLN A 44 0.57 -8.76 -16.40
N GLU A 45 1.77 -8.50 -16.92
CA GLU A 45 2.97 -8.30 -16.10
C GLU A 45 2.83 -7.11 -15.15
N VAL A 46 2.23 -6.01 -15.62
CA VAL A 46 1.95 -4.81 -14.83
C VAL A 46 0.88 -5.10 -13.77
N ILE A 47 -0.12 -5.91 -14.11
CA ILE A 47 -1.14 -6.37 -13.15
C ILE A 47 -0.50 -7.21 -12.04
N GLU A 48 0.39 -8.14 -12.38
CA GLU A 48 1.10 -8.97 -11.41
C GLU A 48 2.03 -8.16 -10.50
N GLU A 49 2.74 -7.18 -11.05
CA GLU A 49 3.54 -6.25 -10.23
C GLU A 49 2.65 -5.42 -9.29
N SER A 50 1.47 -5.00 -9.76
CA SER A 50 0.53 -4.23 -8.95
C SER A 50 -0.09 -5.07 -7.84
N LYS A 51 -0.38 -6.36 -8.08
CA LYS A 51 -0.75 -7.31 -7.02
C LYS A 51 0.36 -7.45 -5.98
N LYS A 52 1.63 -7.51 -6.39
CA LYS A 52 2.77 -7.54 -5.44
C LYS A 52 2.82 -6.27 -4.60
N LYS A 53 2.68 -5.09 -5.21
CA LYS A 53 2.63 -3.81 -4.49
C LYS A 53 1.45 -3.72 -3.53
N MET A 54 0.26 -4.14 -3.97
CA MET A 54 -0.94 -4.18 -3.14
C MET A 54 -0.75 -5.05 -1.89
N ARG A 55 -0.13 -6.24 -2.03
CA ARG A 55 0.20 -7.09 -0.88
C ARG A 55 1.15 -6.40 0.09
N ALA A 56 2.16 -5.69 -0.40
CA ALA A 56 3.08 -4.93 0.44
C ALA A 56 2.35 -3.78 1.18
N ILE A 57 1.49 -3.04 0.49
CA ILE A 57 0.67 -1.95 1.05
C ILE A 57 -0.25 -2.47 2.16
N ASN A 58 -0.98 -3.56 1.92
CA ASN A 58 -1.85 -4.18 2.92
C ASN A 58 -1.04 -4.66 4.13
N SER A 59 0.04 -5.40 3.89
CA SER A 59 0.90 -5.90 4.97
C SER A 59 1.51 -4.77 5.81
N ALA A 60 1.87 -3.64 5.19
CA ALA A 60 2.38 -2.49 5.90
C ALA A 60 1.31 -1.83 6.78
N PHE A 61 0.10 -1.66 6.25
CA PHE A 61 -1.02 -1.10 7.01
C PHE A 61 -1.39 -2.00 8.21
N ASP A 62 -1.51 -3.30 8.00
CA ASP A 62 -1.81 -4.27 9.06
C ASP A 62 -0.75 -4.24 10.18
N GLN A 63 0.53 -4.09 9.82
CA GLN A 63 1.61 -3.96 10.80
C GLN A 63 1.47 -2.68 11.63
N ILE A 64 1.18 -1.54 10.99
CA ILE A 64 1.01 -0.27 11.70
C ILE A 64 -0.23 -0.31 12.59
N GLU A 65 -1.34 -0.88 12.10
CA GLU A 65 -2.57 -1.04 12.88
C GLU A 65 -2.31 -1.85 14.15
N LYS A 66 -1.58 -2.96 14.05
CA LYS A 66 -1.17 -3.77 15.22
C LYS A 66 -0.22 -3.04 16.18
N MET A 67 0.61 -2.12 15.68
CA MET A 67 1.52 -1.32 16.52
C MET A 67 0.83 -0.15 17.23
N LYS A 68 -0.30 0.32 16.68
CA LYS A 68 -1.07 1.47 17.18
C LYS A 68 -2.31 1.05 17.98
N SER A 69 -2.72 -0.21 17.89
CA SER A 69 -3.69 -0.88 18.78
C SER A 69 -3.11 -1.11 20.17
#